data_AF-A7UFE1-F1
#
_entry.id   AF-A7UFE1-F1
#
_cell.length_a   1.000
_cell.length_b   1.000
_cell.length_c   1.000
_cell.angle_alpha   90.00
_cell.angle_beta   90.00
_cell.angle_gamma   90.00
#
_symmetry.space_group_name_H-M   'P 1'
#
loop_
_entity.id
_entity.type
_entity.pdbx_description
1 polymer ?
#
loop_
_entity_poly.entity_id
_entity_poly.type
_entity_poly.pdbx_seq_one_letter_code
_entity_poly.pdbx_strand_id
1 'polypeptide(L)'
;MVKFSTRCVVACLLTIGMCFLQYNLFFRNFKFKWWIDLGKGEKSHLEKKFPSALIVGVRKGGTRALLDAIALHPKVRIVRRETHFFDSNYTLGFDWYRDQMPEVENDNEIVIEKTPAYFTNEHVPKRVYEMNPDMKLILIVRHPVYRTVSDFTQVYYNKLEQNKTLPVLSVEAFKTNEAGIEKINMEYKPMTNSLYDVHISKWLKYFDLKNFLFVNGDVFRANPLREVEYFKLIACVNLFFSYGKWKNS
;
A
#
# COMPACT_ATOMS: atom_id res chain seq x y z
N MET A 1 -7.19 28.92 -28.95
CA MET A 1 -5.82 28.43 -29.26
C MET A 1 -4.84 29.18 -28.35
N VAL A 2 -4.49 28.60 -27.21
CA VAL A 2 -3.59 29.24 -26.23
C VAL A 2 -2.17 29.11 -26.75
N LYS A 3 -1.59 30.21 -27.24
CA LYS A 3 -0.17 30.28 -27.62
C LYS A 3 0.67 30.22 -26.34
N PHE A 4 1.16 29.05 -25.97
CA PHE A 4 2.20 28.94 -24.96
C PHE A 4 3.46 29.63 -25.48
N SER A 5 3.94 30.62 -24.73
CA SER A 5 5.18 31.32 -25.03
C SER A 5 6.33 30.31 -25.07
N THR A 6 7.09 30.31 -26.16
CA THR A 6 8.25 29.42 -26.40
C THR A 6 9.23 29.43 -25.23
N ARG A 7 9.25 30.51 -24.45
CA ARG A 7 10.07 30.66 -23.23
C ARG A 7 9.65 29.73 -22.08
N CYS A 8 8.36 29.39 -21.94
CA CYS A 8 7.88 28.47 -20.90
C CYS A 8 8.25 27.01 -21.21
N VAL A 9 8.22 26.61 -22.48
CA VAL A 9 8.59 25.26 -22.90
C VAL A 9 10.11 25.04 -22.72
N VAL A 10 10.92 26.04 -23.07
CA VAL A 10 12.37 26.00 -22.87
C VAL A 10 12.72 25.96 -21.37
N ALA A 11 12.03 26.73 -20.53
CA ALA A 11 12.24 26.69 -19.07
C ALA A 11 11.93 25.30 -18.48
N CYS A 12 10.81 24.67 -18.88
CA CYS A 12 10.46 23.31 -18.44
C CYS A 12 11.51 22.27 -18.89
N LEU A 13 11.96 22.32 -20.14
CA LEU A 13 12.96 21.39 -20.67
C LEU A 13 14.32 21.56 -19.98
N LEU A 14 14.72 22.79 -19.66
CA LEU A 14 15.95 23.06 -18.92
C LEU A 14 15.87 22.57 -17.46
N THR A 15 14.72 22.72 -16.79
CA THR A 15 14.53 22.18 -15.43
C THR A 15 14.54 20.65 -15.40
N ILE A 16 13.91 19.99 -16.37
CA ILE A 16 13.93 18.52 -16.48
C ILE A 16 15.34 18.03 -16.79
N GLY A 17 16.06 18.71 -17.70
CA GLY A 17 17.45 18.41 -18.03
C GLY A 17 18.39 18.56 -16.84
N MET A 18 18.22 19.62 -16.04
CA MET A 18 19.00 19.83 -14.80
C MET A 18 18.71 18.76 -13.75
N CYS A 19 17.45 18.37 -13.55
CA CYS A 19 17.10 17.29 -12.64
C CYS A 19 17.69 15.94 -13.10
N PHE A 20 17.68 15.66 -14.40
CA PHE A 20 18.25 14.42 -14.96
C PHE A 20 19.79 14.41 -14.85
N LEU A 21 20.44 15.57 -15.02
CA LEU A 21 21.89 15.70 -14.89
C LEU A 21 22.33 15.60 -13.42
N GLN A 22 21.61 16.22 -12.49
CA GLN A 22 21.87 16.08 -11.05
C GLN A 22 21.64 14.65 -10.56
N TYR A 23 20.59 13.97 -11.05
CA TYR A 23 20.34 12.57 -10.75
C TYR A 23 21.51 11.68 -11.22
N ASN A 24 21.95 11.83 -12.46
CA ASN A 24 23.06 11.02 -12.99
C ASN A 24 24.43 11.36 -12.38
N LEU A 25 24.67 12.63 -11.98
CA LEU A 25 25.91 13.02 -11.29
C LEU A 25 25.94 12.54 -9.84
N PHE A 26 24.79 12.52 -9.15
CA PHE A 26 24.68 11.98 -7.79
C PHE A 26 25.00 10.47 -7.74
N PHE A 27 24.50 9.70 -8.71
CA PHE A 27 24.77 8.25 -8.78
C PHE A 27 26.11 7.87 -9.43
N ARG A 28 26.78 8.78 -10.17
CA ARG A 28 28.15 8.52 -10.68
C ARG A 28 29.24 8.64 -9.62
N ASN A 29 29.02 9.44 -8.57
CA ASN A 29 30.03 9.72 -7.55
C ASN A 29 29.93 8.82 -6.31
N PHE A 30 28.82 8.08 -6.13
CA PHE A 30 28.71 7.04 -5.10
C PHE A 30 29.10 5.67 -5.66
N LYS A 31 30.42 5.39 -5.68
CA LYS A 31 30.91 4.01 -5.79
C LYS A 31 30.55 3.26 -4.50
N PHE A 32 29.43 2.54 -4.49
CA PHE A 32 29.18 1.50 -3.49
C PHE A 32 30.19 0.37 -3.74
N LYS A 33 31.32 0.45 -3.03
CA LYS A 33 32.36 -0.57 -2.99
C LYS A 33 31.77 -1.78 -2.27
N TRP A 34 31.36 -2.77 -3.05
CA TRP A 34 31.02 -4.10 -2.58
C TRP A 34 32.19 -4.67 -1.78
N TRP A 35 31.97 -4.89 -0.49
CA TRP A 35 32.78 -5.77 0.33
C TRP A 35 31.80 -6.73 0.99
N ILE A 36 31.58 -7.86 0.33
CA ILE A 36 31.10 -9.07 0.97
C ILE A 36 32.08 -10.15 0.57
N ASP A 37 32.78 -10.63 1.59
CA ASP A 37 33.62 -11.80 1.62
C ASP A 37 32.85 -12.98 1.00
N LEU A 38 33.40 -13.61 -0.05
CA LEU A 38 32.85 -14.85 -0.60
C LEU A 38 33.25 -16.01 0.32
N GLY A 39 32.68 -15.99 1.54
CA GLY A 39 32.48 -17.21 2.30
C GLY A 39 31.51 -18.08 1.51
N LYS A 40 31.94 -19.28 1.12
CA LYS A 40 31.08 -20.32 0.55
C LYS A 40 30.03 -20.69 1.60
N GLY A 41 28.89 -19.99 1.60
CA GLY A 41 27.70 -20.38 2.34
C GLY A 41 26.99 -21.52 1.62
N GLU A 42 26.63 -22.56 2.37
CA GLU A 42 25.83 -23.69 1.91
C GLU A 42 24.56 -23.23 1.17
N LYS A 43 24.08 -24.04 0.22
CA LYS A 43 22.85 -23.77 -0.54
C LYS A 43 21.68 -23.54 0.44
N SER A 44 21.31 -22.29 0.69
CA SER A 44 20.08 -21.94 1.40
C SER A 44 18.91 -22.46 0.58
N HIS A 45 18.05 -23.29 1.18
CA HIS A 45 16.84 -23.77 0.53
C HIS A 45 15.89 -22.58 0.34
N LEU A 46 15.79 -22.07 -0.89
CA LEU A 46 14.83 -21.01 -1.23
C LEU A 46 13.40 -21.54 -1.01
N GLU A 47 12.65 -20.90 -0.13
CA GLU A 47 11.28 -21.29 0.20
C GLU A 47 10.34 -20.10 0.05
N LYS A 48 9.10 -20.35 -0.39
CA LYS A 48 8.04 -19.35 -0.40
C LYS A 48 7.22 -19.44 0.88
N LYS A 49 7.21 -18.36 1.66
CA LYS A 49 6.47 -18.26 2.91
C LYS A 49 5.26 -17.38 2.77
N PHE A 50 4.21 -17.71 3.50
CA PHE A 50 3.05 -16.83 3.63
C PHE A 50 3.43 -15.48 4.24
N PRO A 51 2.68 -14.41 3.91
CA PRO A 51 2.97 -13.10 4.44
C PRO A 51 2.77 -13.07 5.96
N SER A 52 3.71 -12.44 6.66
CA SER A 52 3.59 -12.21 8.11
C SER A 52 2.85 -10.91 8.41
N ALA A 53 2.74 -10.02 7.41
CA ALA A 53 1.97 -8.79 7.50
C ALA A 53 1.28 -8.46 6.18
N LEU A 54 0.12 -7.82 6.27
CA LEU A 54 -0.66 -7.34 5.13
C LEU A 54 -0.85 -5.83 5.20
N ILE A 55 -0.57 -5.12 4.11
CA ILE A 55 -1.05 -3.75 3.92
C ILE A 55 -2.44 -3.83 3.28
N VAL A 56 -3.47 -3.76 4.12
CA VAL A 56 -4.86 -4.04 3.73
C VAL A 56 -5.57 -2.84 3.13
N GLY A 57 -5.03 -1.64 3.30
CA GLY A 57 -5.68 -0.42 2.84
C GLY A 57 -4.99 0.88 3.23
N VAL A 58 -5.56 2.01 2.81
CA VAL A 58 -6.75 2.12 1.94
C VAL A 58 -6.37 2.49 0.50
N ARG A 59 -7.24 2.18 -0.46
CA ARG A 59 -7.06 2.64 -1.85
C ARG A 59 -6.89 4.17 -1.87
N LYS A 60 -5.86 4.65 -2.56
CA LYS A 60 -5.43 6.07 -2.60
C LYS A 60 -4.95 6.65 -1.26
N GLY A 61 -4.66 5.81 -0.26
CA GLY A 61 -4.04 6.21 1.00
C GLY A 61 -2.51 6.36 0.95
N GLY A 62 -1.86 5.86 -0.11
CA GLY A 62 -0.39 5.85 -0.22
C GLY A 62 0.25 4.46 -0.01
N THR A 63 -0.55 3.40 -0.07
CA THR A 63 -0.13 2.00 0.15
C THR A 63 1.06 1.56 -0.70
N ARG A 64 1.16 2.01 -1.97
CA ARG A 64 2.30 1.68 -2.84
C ARG A 64 3.60 2.30 -2.34
N ALA A 65 3.58 3.60 -2.07
CA ALA A 65 4.75 4.32 -1.58
C ALA A 65 5.20 3.79 -0.20
N LEU A 66 4.24 3.40 0.65
CA LEU A 66 4.54 2.73 1.91
C LEU A 66 5.24 1.38 1.70
N LEU A 67 4.70 0.52 0.83
CA LEU A 67 5.32 -0.77 0.52
C LEU A 67 6.74 -0.61 -0.03
N ASP A 68 6.94 0.31 -0.98
CA ASP A 68 8.26 0.57 -1.57
C ASP A 68 9.26 1.11 -0.52
N ALA A 69 8.79 1.95 0.43
CA ALA A 69 9.64 2.43 1.52
C ALA A 69 10.04 1.31 2.50
N ILE A 70 9.11 0.44 2.88
CA ILE A 70 9.39 -0.70 3.78
C ILE A 70 10.31 -1.72 3.09
N ALA A 71 10.18 -1.88 1.77
CA ALA A 71 11.03 -2.78 0.98
C ALA A 71 12.52 -2.40 0.95
N LEU A 72 12.89 -1.18 1.39
CA LEU A 72 14.28 -0.78 1.54
C LEU A 72 14.98 -1.51 2.71
N HIS A 73 14.22 -2.12 3.62
CA HIS A 73 14.80 -2.86 4.74
C HIS A 73 15.31 -4.24 4.27
N PRO A 74 16.57 -4.63 4.59
CA PRO A 74 17.20 -5.83 4.02
C PRO A 74 16.49 -7.15 4.34
N LYS A 75 15.80 -7.21 5.49
CA LYS A 75 15.00 -8.37 5.93
C LYS A 75 13.56 -8.39 5.41
N VAL A 76 13.14 -7.42 4.61
CA VAL A 76 11.78 -7.40 4.06
C VAL A 76 11.79 -7.93 2.63
N ARG A 77 10.85 -8.82 2.34
CA ARG A 77 10.51 -9.26 0.99
C ARG A 77 9.07 -8.85 0.71
N ILE A 78 8.84 -8.21 -0.44
CA ILE A 78 7.52 -7.69 -0.79
C ILE A 78 6.93 -8.43 -1.98
N VAL A 79 5.61 -8.60 -1.96
CA VAL A 79 4.85 -8.95 -3.16
C VAL A 79 4.56 -7.66 -3.94
N ARG A 80 5.18 -7.50 -5.11
CA ARG A 80 5.06 -6.25 -5.89
C ARG A 80 3.68 -6.03 -6.51
N ARG A 81 2.95 -7.11 -6.78
CA ARG A 81 1.60 -7.10 -7.38
C ARG A 81 0.54 -7.24 -6.29
N GLU A 82 -0.66 -6.74 -6.55
CA GLU A 82 -1.82 -6.98 -5.68
C GLU A 82 -2.33 -8.39 -6.01
N THR A 83 -2.32 -9.29 -5.02
CA THR A 83 -2.68 -10.70 -5.25
C THR A 83 -4.18 -10.89 -5.38
N HIS A 84 -4.95 -10.00 -4.75
CA HIS A 84 -6.40 -10.12 -4.66
C HIS A 84 -6.85 -11.51 -4.16
N PHE A 85 -6.08 -12.12 -3.26
CA PHE A 85 -6.37 -13.46 -2.76
C PHE A 85 -7.62 -13.46 -1.89
N PHE A 86 -7.65 -12.64 -0.84
CA PHE A 86 -8.75 -12.70 0.13
C PHE A 86 -10.06 -12.10 -0.38
N ASP A 87 -10.06 -11.32 -1.46
CA ASP A 87 -11.26 -10.74 -2.08
C ASP A 87 -11.74 -11.56 -3.29
N SER A 88 -10.94 -11.64 -4.36
CA SER A 88 -11.38 -12.14 -5.68
C SER A 88 -10.91 -13.56 -5.99
N ASN A 89 -9.75 -13.96 -5.48
CA ASN A 89 -9.06 -15.20 -5.87
C ASN A 89 -9.07 -16.26 -4.76
N TYR A 90 -9.92 -16.13 -3.74
CA TYR A 90 -9.88 -16.98 -2.55
C TYR A 90 -10.13 -18.47 -2.87
N THR A 91 -10.96 -18.72 -3.89
CA THR A 91 -11.29 -20.07 -4.36
C THR A 91 -10.13 -20.79 -5.04
N LEU A 92 -9.05 -20.09 -5.40
CA LEU A 92 -7.84 -20.69 -5.97
C LEU A 92 -6.99 -21.43 -4.92
N GLY A 93 -7.31 -21.26 -3.63
CA GLY A 93 -6.68 -21.99 -2.53
C GLY A 93 -5.34 -21.41 -2.07
N PHE A 94 -4.88 -21.87 -0.90
CA PHE A 94 -3.67 -21.36 -0.26
C PHE A 94 -2.38 -21.73 -1.01
N ASP A 95 -2.36 -22.83 -1.75
CA ASP A 95 -1.19 -23.18 -2.57
C ASP A 95 -0.95 -22.14 -3.67
N TRP A 96 -2.02 -21.75 -4.38
CA TRP A 96 -1.94 -20.66 -5.36
C TRP A 96 -1.48 -19.35 -4.72
N TYR A 97 -1.95 -19.05 -3.49
CA TYR A 97 -1.55 -17.85 -2.77
C TYR A 97 -0.07 -17.88 -2.38
N ARG A 98 0.42 -19.02 -1.88
CA ARG A 98 1.84 -19.24 -1.56
C ARG A 98 2.72 -19.06 -2.79
N ASP A 99 2.26 -19.50 -3.96
CA ASP A 99 3.02 -19.34 -5.20
C ASP A 99 3.18 -17.88 -5.64
N GLN A 100 2.33 -16.97 -5.17
CA GLN A 100 2.48 -15.52 -5.41
C GLN A 100 3.57 -14.88 -4.52
N MET A 101 4.05 -15.58 -3.49
CA MET A 101 5.02 -15.05 -2.54
C MET A 101 6.44 -15.08 -3.11
N PRO A 102 7.31 -14.12 -2.75
CA PRO A 102 8.72 -14.19 -3.08
C PRO A 102 9.39 -15.35 -2.34
N GLU A 103 10.47 -15.85 -2.92
CA GLU A 103 11.39 -16.74 -2.21
C GLU A 103 12.12 -15.95 -1.13
N VAL A 104 12.30 -16.58 0.03
CA VAL A 104 13.11 -16.05 1.13
C VAL A 104 14.41 -16.85 1.25
N GLU A 105 15.48 -16.16 1.62
CA GLU A 105 16.79 -16.79 1.84
C GLU A 105 16.98 -17.23 3.29
N ASN A 106 16.31 -16.55 4.22
CA ASN A 106 16.46 -16.75 5.65
C ASN A 106 15.11 -16.80 6.37
N ASP A 107 15.04 -17.55 7.47
CA ASP A 107 13.83 -17.64 8.31
C ASP A 107 13.43 -16.34 8.99
N ASN A 108 14.35 -15.39 9.09
CA ASN A 108 14.12 -14.09 9.69
C ASN A 108 13.62 -13.03 8.69
N GLU A 109 13.43 -13.40 7.41
CA GLU A 109 12.87 -12.50 6.41
C GLU A 109 11.34 -12.43 6.53
N ILE A 110 10.82 -11.21 6.43
CA ILE A 110 9.40 -10.91 6.56
C ILE A 110 8.82 -10.71 5.17
N VAL A 111 7.81 -11.51 4.84
CA VAL A 111 7.04 -11.35 3.60
C VAL A 111 5.86 -10.41 3.86
N ILE A 112 5.73 -9.37 3.03
CA ILE A 112 4.63 -8.40 3.09
C ILE A 112 3.87 -8.39 1.77
N GLU A 113 2.55 -8.54 1.85
CA GLU A 113 1.64 -8.42 0.73
C GLU A 113 0.75 -7.17 0.88
N LYS A 114 0.37 -6.54 -0.23
CA LYS A 114 -0.43 -5.31 -0.25
C LYS A 114 -1.55 -5.42 -1.27
N THR A 115 -2.79 -5.43 -0.79
CA THR A 115 -4.00 -5.28 -1.61
C THR A 115 -4.96 -4.30 -0.93
N PRO A 116 -5.04 -3.03 -1.39
CA PRO A 116 -5.82 -1.99 -0.72
C PRO A 116 -7.33 -2.20 -0.72
N ALA A 117 -7.84 -3.08 -1.60
CA ALA A 117 -9.26 -3.44 -1.68
C ALA A 117 -9.71 -4.31 -0.51
N TYR A 118 -8.77 -4.95 0.20
CA TYR A 118 -9.06 -5.79 1.36
C TYR A 118 -9.83 -5.04 2.44
N PHE A 119 -9.41 -3.81 2.77
CA PHE A 119 -9.99 -3.06 3.88
C PHE A 119 -11.50 -2.88 3.78
N THR A 120 -12.03 -2.66 2.58
CA THR A 120 -13.44 -2.34 2.34
C THR A 120 -14.30 -3.57 2.01
N ASN A 121 -13.68 -4.73 1.81
CA ASN A 121 -14.37 -5.97 1.48
C ASN A 121 -14.89 -6.64 2.76
N GLU A 122 -16.15 -7.05 2.76
CA GLU A 122 -16.82 -7.60 3.94
C GLU A 122 -16.35 -9.00 4.36
N HIS A 123 -15.92 -9.83 3.41
CA HIS A 123 -15.51 -11.20 3.68
C HIS A 123 -14.04 -11.32 4.04
N VAL A 124 -13.22 -10.34 3.66
CA VAL A 124 -11.77 -10.38 3.83
C VAL A 124 -11.34 -10.52 5.30
N PRO A 125 -11.89 -9.76 6.29
CA PRO A 125 -11.46 -9.89 7.67
C PRO A 125 -11.53 -11.32 8.20
N LYS A 126 -12.65 -12.01 7.94
CA LYS A 126 -12.85 -13.40 8.35
C LYS A 126 -11.83 -14.33 7.70
N ARG A 127 -11.64 -14.21 6.38
CA ARG A 127 -10.72 -15.08 5.62
C ARG A 127 -9.26 -14.90 6.05
N VAL A 128 -8.85 -13.66 6.33
CA VAL A 128 -7.50 -13.37 6.86
C VAL A 128 -7.34 -13.98 8.26
N TYR A 129 -8.36 -13.87 9.12
CA TYR A 129 -8.34 -14.45 10.45
C TYR A 129 -8.29 -15.99 10.42
N GLU A 130 -9.07 -16.62 9.53
CA GLU A 130 -9.05 -18.08 9.31
C GLU A 130 -7.67 -18.58 8.87
N MET A 131 -6.92 -17.78 8.12
CA MET A 131 -5.54 -18.10 7.75
C MET A 131 -4.57 -17.91 8.91
N ASN A 132 -4.64 -16.78 9.61
CA ASN A 132 -3.74 -16.44 10.71
C ASN A 132 -4.39 -15.42 11.67
N PRO A 133 -4.85 -15.86 12.86
CA PRO A 133 -5.39 -14.98 13.89
C PRO A 133 -4.40 -13.92 14.41
N ASP A 134 -3.11 -14.19 14.32
CA ASP A 134 -2.03 -13.30 14.77
C ASP A 134 -1.49 -12.38 13.66
N MET A 135 -2.14 -12.38 12.48
CA MET A 135 -1.74 -11.57 11.33
C MET A 135 -1.56 -10.09 11.72
N LYS A 136 -0.47 -9.48 11.25
CA LYS A 136 -0.22 -8.06 11.42
C LYS A 136 -0.80 -7.29 10.25
N LEU A 137 -1.55 -6.23 10.55
CA LEU A 137 -2.36 -5.49 9.59
C LEU A 137 -1.89 -4.05 9.56
N ILE A 138 -1.47 -3.57 8.39
CA ILE A 138 -1.01 -2.20 8.19
C ILE A 138 -2.11 -1.45 7.44
N LEU A 139 -2.58 -0.35 8.03
CA LEU A 139 -3.60 0.51 7.46
C LEU A 139 -3.06 1.94 7.32
N ILE A 140 -2.80 2.36 6.09
CA ILE A 140 -2.45 3.76 5.78
C ILE A 140 -3.70 4.52 5.33
N VAL A 141 -4.10 5.50 6.13
CA VAL A 141 -5.31 6.31 5.91
C VAL A 141 -4.94 7.75 5.56
N ARG A 142 -5.84 8.43 4.85
CA ARG A 142 -5.67 9.83 4.43
C ARG A 142 -6.94 10.60 4.77
N HIS A 143 -6.90 11.92 4.82
CA HIS A 143 -8.12 12.72 4.88
C HIS A 143 -9.17 12.25 3.85
N PRO A 144 -10.40 11.90 4.27
CA PRO A 144 -11.36 11.18 3.44
C PRO A 144 -11.77 11.96 2.18
N VAL A 145 -11.83 13.29 2.26
CA VAL A 145 -12.09 14.15 1.09
C VAL A 145 -10.98 14.02 0.05
N TYR A 146 -9.71 14.11 0.46
CA TYR A 146 -8.60 14.03 -0.48
C TYR A 146 -8.45 12.63 -1.06
N ARG A 147 -8.73 11.59 -0.26
CA ARG A 147 -8.78 10.20 -0.73
C ARG A 147 -9.85 10.04 -1.81
N THR A 148 -11.06 10.55 -1.56
CA THR A 148 -12.21 10.49 -2.49
C THR A 148 -11.90 11.19 -3.81
N VAL A 149 -11.38 12.42 -3.76
CA VAL A 149 -10.99 13.16 -4.97
C VAL A 149 -9.92 12.40 -5.75
N SER A 150 -8.88 11.88 -5.07
CA SER A 150 -7.83 11.10 -5.72
C SER A 150 -8.37 9.81 -6.37
N ASP A 151 -9.39 9.20 -5.78
CA ASP A 151 -10.04 8.00 -6.29
C ASP A 151 -10.90 8.33 -7.52
N PHE A 152 -11.70 9.39 -7.46
CA PHE A 152 -12.42 9.93 -8.62
C PHE A 152 -11.46 10.22 -9.78
N THR A 153 -10.34 10.92 -9.51
CA THR A 153 -9.34 11.24 -10.55
C THR A 153 -8.79 9.98 -11.21
N GLN A 154 -8.52 8.92 -10.45
CA GLN A 154 -8.08 7.65 -11.04
C GLN A 154 -9.18 7.01 -11.92
N VAL A 155 -10.44 7.00 -11.45
CA VAL A 155 -11.57 6.49 -12.25
C VAL A 155 -11.75 7.30 -13.53
N TYR A 156 -11.62 8.63 -13.45
CA TYR A 156 -11.70 9.54 -14.59
C TYR A 156 -10.65 9.19 -15.66
N TYR A 157 -9.37 9.11 -15.29
CA TYR A 157 -8.30 8.82 -16.25
C TYR A 157 -8.40 7.40 -16.82
N ASN A 158 -8.78 6.40 -16.01
CA ASN A 158 -9.01 5.05 -16.52
C ASN A 158 -10.14 5.01 -17.58
N LYS A 159 -11.22 5.78 -17.37
CA LYS A 159 -12.31 5.89 -18.36
C LYS A 159 -11.89 6.65 -19.61
N LEU A 160 -11.07 7.70 -19.45
CA LEU A 160 -10.49 8.46 -20.55
C LEU A 160 -9.63 7.57 -21.46
N GLU A 161 -8.71 6.80 -20.87
CA GLU A 161 -7.85 5.85 -21.60
C GLU A 161 -8.65 4.77 -22.34
N GLN A 162 -9.81 4.40 -21.79
CA GLN A 162 -10.71 3.41 -22.39
C GLN A 162 -11.71 4.03 -23.39
N ASN A 163 -11.62 5.33 -23.70
CA ASN A 163 -12.57 6.07 -24.54
C ASN A 163 -14.04 5.92 -24.09
N LYS A 164 -14.28 5.89 -22.77
CA LYS A 164 -15.61 5.81 -22.16
C LYS A 164 -16.11 7.19 -21.74
N THR A 165 -17.42 7.30 -21.49
CA THR A 165 -18.04 8.50 -20.93
C THR A 165 -17.38 8.91 -19.62
N LEU A 166 -16.92 10.15 -19.58
CA LEU A 166 -16.18 10.70 -18.45
C LEU A 166 -17.13 11.04 -17.30
N PRO A 167 -16.80 10.64 -16.07
CA PRO A 167 -17.63 10.96 -14.91
C PRO A 167 -17.45 12.43 -14.52
N VAL A 168 -18.49 13.03 -13.94
CA VAL A 168 -18.45 14.37 -13.36
C VAL A 168 -18.59 14.25 -11.85
N LEU A 169 -17.65 14.81 -11.09
CA LEU A 169 -17.59 14.57 -9.64
C LEU A 169 -18.87 14.98 -8.91
N SER A 170 -19.47 16.13 -9.25
CA SER A 170 -20.72 16.57 -8.61
C SER A 170 -21.88 15.60 -8.88
N VAL A 171 -21.99 15.09 -10.10
CA VAL A 171 -23.02 14.12 -10.49
C VAL A 171 -22.82 12.76 -9.81
N GLU A 172 -21.57 12.33 -9.64
CA GLU A 172 -21.26 11.06 -8.98
C GLU A 172 -21.40 11.16 -7.45
N ALA A 173 -20.97 12.26 -6.85
CA ALA A 173 -20.91 12.45 -5.41
C ALA A 173 -22.26 12.83 -4.79
N PHE A 174 -23.20 13.38 -5.56
CA PHE A 174 -24.50 13.80 -5.09
C PHE A 174 -25.65 13.12 -5.86
N LYS A 175 -26.76 12.89 -5.17
CA LYS A 175 -28.03 12.47 -5.74
C LYS A 175 -29.10 13.50 -5.37
N THR A 176 -29.88 13.91 -6.36
CA THR A 176 -31.05 14.77 -6.15
C THR A 176 -32.27 13.88 -5.97
N ASN A 177 -33.03 14.09 -4.90
CA ASN A 177 -34.30 13.38 -4.70
C ASN A 177 -35.44 14.01 -5.52
N GLU A 178 -36.62 13.39 -5.50
CA GLU A 178 -37.83 13.89 -6.19
C GLU A 178 -38.24 15.30 -5.76
N ALA A 179 -37.86 15.72 -4.55
CA ALA A 179 -38.10 17.06 -4.01
C ALA A 179 -37.03 18.11 -4.39
N GLY A 180 -36.05 17.75 -5.24
CA GLY A 180 -34.98 18.65 -5.67
C GLY A 180 -33.85 18.86 -4.65
N ILE A 181 -33.84 18.11 -3.54
CA ILE A 181 -32.83 18.22 -2.48
C ILE A 181 -31.63 17.32 -2.82
N GLU A 182 -30.43 17.91 -2.86
CA GLU A 182 -29.18 17.18 -3.02
C GLU A 182 -28.75 16.48 -1.73
N LYS A 183 -28.42 15.20 -1.83
CA LYS A 183 -27.83 14.39 -0.76
C LYS A 183 -26.56 13.72 -1.25
N ILE A 184 -25.67 13.40 -0.32
CA ILE A 184 -24.47 12.60 -0.63
C ILE A 184 -24.89 11.24 -1.21
N ASN A 185 -24.27 10.87 -2.33
CA ASN A 185 -24.46 9.59 -2.96
C ASN A 185 -23.67 8.49 -2.23
N MET A 186 -24.35 7.74 -1.36
CA MET A 186 -23.76 6.61 -0.63
C MET A 186 -23.60 5.34 -1.49
N GLU A 187 -24.04 5.32 -2.75
CA GLU A 187 -23.72 4.24 -3.68
C GLU A 187 -22.39 4.50 -4.42
N TYR A 188 -21.89 5.73 -4.38
CA TYR A 188 -20.63 6.07 -5.02
C TYR A 188 -19.45 5.49 -4.22
N LYS A 189 -18.83 4.45 -4.77
CA LYS A 189 -17.75 3.69 -4.09
C LYS A 189 -16.65 4.57 -3.48
N PRO A 190 -16.17 5.64 -4.14
CA PRO A 190 -15.20 6.54 -3.52
C PRO A 190 -15.68 7.22 -2.23
N MET A 191 -16.98 7.49 -2.07
CA MET A 191 -17.52 8.03 -0.82
C MET A 191 -17.54 6.95 0.25
N THR A 192 -18.11 5.78 -0.05
CA THR A 192 -18.23 4.70 0.94
C THR A 192 -16.88 4.13 1.36
N ASN A 193 -15.91 4.04 0.46
CA ASN A 193 -14.54 3.61 0.79
C ASN A 193 -13.81 4.60 1.72
N SER A 194 -14.32 5.82 1.89
CA SER A 194 -13.79 6.84 2.80
C SER A 194 -14.40 6.79 4.21
N LEU A 195 -15.41 5.95 4.44
CA LEU A 195 -16.05 5.73 5.75
C LEU A 195 -15.24 4.71 6.56
N TYR A 196 -14.08 5.15 7.07
CA TYR A 196 -13.12 4.24 7.69
C TYR A 196 -13.62 3.57 8.97
N ASP A 197 -14.45 4.26 9.74
CA ASP A 197 -15.15 3.77 10.93
C ASP A 197 -16.04 2.56 10.61
N VAL A 198 -16.81 2.64 9.52
CA VAL A 198 -17.66 1.54 9.05
C VAL A 198 -16.81 0.33 8.71
N HIS A 199 -15.71 0.51 7.99
CA HIS A 199 -14.87 -0.61 7.56
C HIS A 199 -14.06 -1.20 8.71
N ILE A 200 -13.39 -0.38 9.53
CA ILE A 200 -12.58 -0.87 10.66
C ILE A 200 -13.44 -1.64 11.66
N SER A 201 -14.71 -1.24 11.87
CA SER A 201 -15.62 -2.00 12.75
C SER A 201 -15.82 -3.46 12.32
N LYS A 202 -15.76 -3.75 11.01
CA LYS A 202 -15.86 -5.12 10.47
C LYS A 202 -14.61 -5.92 10.77
N TRP A 203 -13.44 -5.28 10.70
CA TRP A 203 -12.17 -5.89 11.03
C TRP A 203 -12.02 -6.19 12.52
N LEU A 204 -12.50 -5.28 13.38
CA LEU A 204 -12.45 -5.40 14.83
C LEU A 204 -13.37 -6.50 15.40
N LYS A 205 -14.23 -7.12 14.56
CA LYS A 205 -14.96 -8.35 14.92
C LYS A 205 -14.04 -9.57 15.01
N TYR A 206 -12.87 -9.52 14.38
CA TYR A 206 -11.93 -10.65 14.25
C TYR A 206 -10.56 -10.34 14.85
N PHE A 207 -10.08 -9.11 14.73
CA PHE A 207 -8.75 -8.71 15.17
C PHE A 207 -8.79 -7.63 16.25
N ASP A 208 -7.89 -7.73 17.23
CA ASP A 208 -7.69 -6.68 18.22
C ASP A 208 -6.98 -5.47 17.61
N LEU A 209 -7.15 -4.28 18.21
CA LEU A 209 -6.39 -3.08 17.80
C LEU A 209 -4.87 -3.29 17.84
N LYS A 210 -4.37 -4.19 18.69
CA LYS A 210 -2.94 -4.54 18.78
C LYS A 210 -2.40 -5.23 17.53
N ASN A 211 -3.26 -5.76 16.66
CA ASN A 211 -2.87 -6.34 15.37
C ASN A 211 -2.68 -5.24 14.30
N PHE A 212 -3.16 -4.02 14.53
CA PHE A 212 -3.13 -2.94 13.57
C PHE A 212 -1.97 -1.97 13.81
N LEU A 213 -1.32 -1.60 12.71
CA LEU A 213 -0.49 -0.41 12.60
C LEU A 213 -1.23 0.61 11.72
N PHE A 214 -1.61 1.74 12.33
CA PHE A 214 -2.22 2.85 11.61
C PHE A 214 -1.15 3.85 11.17
N VAL A 215 -1.10 4.16 9.88
CA VAL A 215 -0.16 5.11 9.28
C VAL A 215 -0.92 6.32 8.76
N ASN A 216 -0.47 7.52 9.12
CA ASN A 216 -1.03 8.75 8.59
C ASN A 216 -0.43 9.07 7.22
N GLY A 217 -1.22 8.84 6.17
CA GLY A 217 -0.84 9.03 4.78
C GLY A 217 -0.60 10.49 4.38
N ASP A 218 -1.23 11.45 5.05
CA ASP A 218 -0.99 12.88 4.77
C ASP A 218 0.39 13.31 5.31
N VAL A 219 0.78 12.82 6.50
CA VAL A 219 2.12 13.05 7.06
C VAL A 219 3.18 12.28 6.29
N PHE A 220 2.93 11.00 6.00
CA PHE A 220 3.85 10.13 5.25
C PHE A 220 4.20 10.73 3.88
N ARG A 221 3.24 11.35 3.19
CA ARG A 221 3.49 12.00 1.91
C ARG A 221 4.44 13.21 2.04
N ALA A 222 4.29 14.01 3.09
CA ALA A 222 5.06 15.23 3.29
C ALA A 222 6.46 14.94 3.85
N ASN A 223 6.58 13.93 4.71
CA ASN A 223 7.84 13.54 5.33
C ASN A 223 7.93 12.00 5.44
N PRO A 224 8.27 11.32 4.33
CA PRO A 224 8.39 9.88 4.32
C PRO A 224 9.43 9.38 5.31
N LEU A 225 10.55 10.09 5.45
CA LEU A 225 11.65 9.67 6.32
C LEU A 225 11.30 9.74 7.80
N ARG A 226 10.50 10.72 8.25
CA ARG A 226 10.05 10.81 9.66
C ARG A 226 9.09 9.69 10.05
N GLU A 227 8.15 9.36 9.16
CA GLU A 227 7.27 8.21 9.36
C GLU A 227 8.04 6.89 9.22
N VAL A 228 9.03 6.84 8.32
CA VAL A 228 9.94 5.69 8.18
C VAL A 228 10.98 5.62 9.31
N GLU A 229 11.26 6.71 10.04
CA GLU A 229 12.00 6.68 11.29
C GLU A 229 11.13 6.21 12.44
N TYR A 230 9.81 6.45 12.40
CA TYR A 230 8.86 5.64 13.14
C TYR A 230 8.94 4.18 12.70
N PHE A 231 9.20 3.87 11.42
CA PHE A 231 9.55 2.51 10.97
C PHE A 231 10.94 2.02 11.45
N LYS A 232 11.91 2.89 11.76
CA LYS A 232 13.15 2.53 12.47
C LYS A 232 12.87 2.30 13.95
N LEU A 233 11.92 3.02 14.55
CA LEU A 233 11.35 2.65 15.83
C LEU A 233 10.53 1.35 15.72
N ILE A 234 9.95 1.05 14.55
CA ILE A 234 9.39 -0.25 14.13
C ILE A 234 10.49 -1.17 13.54
N ALA A 235 11.76 -0.91 13.85
CA ALA A 235 12.64 -2.00 14.27
C ALA A 235 12.16 -2.60 15.62
N CYS A 236 11.03 -2.13 16.17
CA CYS A 236 10.00 -2.93 16.84
C CYS A 236 9.44 -4.05 15.95
N VAL A 237 10.01 -4.39 14.79
CA VAL A 237 10.05 -5.80 14.39
C VAL A 237 10.62 -6.67 15.53
N ASN A 238 11.46 -6.15 16.43
CA ASN A 238 11.84 -6.82 17.68
C ASN A 238 10.87 -6.61 18.88
N LEU A 239 9.71 -5.95 18.75
CA LEU A 239 8.72 -5.82 19.84
C LEU A 239 7.29 -6.22 19.43
N PHE A 240 6.96 -6.10 18.14
CA PHE A 240 5.77 -6.69 17.50
C PHE A 240 5.97 -8.16 17.09
N PHE A 241 7.22 -8.63 16.93
CA PHE A 241 7.55 -10.04 16.65
C PHE A 241 8.35 -10.75 17.77
N SER A 242 8.68 -10.08 18.90
CA SER A 242 9.39 -10.71 20.03
C SER A 242 8.50 -11.22 21.18
N TYR A 243 7.18 -11.08 21.12
CA TYR A 243 6.27 -11.76 22.07
C TYR A 243 5.67 -13.01 21.41
N GLY A 244 6.50 -14.03 21.25
CA GLY A 244 6.09 -15.31 20.67
C GLY A 244 7.02 -16.50 20.95
N LYS A 245 8.13 -16.31 21.66
CA LYS A 245 8.90 -17.43 22.24
C LYS A 245 9.30 -17.09 23.68
N TRP A 246 9.06 -18.06 24.56
CA TRP A 246 9.46 -18.20 25.97
C TRP A 246 8.44 -17.85 27.07
N LYS A 247 7.52 -18.80 27.33
CA LYS A 247 7.38 -19.50 28.62
C LYS A 247 7.07 -20.97 28.31
N ASN A 248 8.09 -21.83 28.24
CA ASN A 248 8.62 -22.69 29.31
C ASN A 248 7.58 -23.61 29.95
N SER A 249 7.59 -24.88 29.52
CA SER A 249 7.74 -26.12 30.31
C SER A 249 7.08 -27.29 29.59
#